data_AF-A0A1F9BS99-F1
#
_entry.id   AF-A0A1F9BS99-F1
#
_cell.length_a   1.000
_cell.length_b   1.000
_cell.length_c   1.000
_cell.angle_alpha   90.00
_cell.angle_beta   90.00
_cell.angle_gamma   90.00
#
_symmetry.space_group_name_H-M   'P 1'
#
loop_
_entity.id
_entity.type
_entity.pdbx_description
1 polymer ?
#
loop_
_entity_poly.entity_id
_entity_poly.type
_entity_poly.pdbx_seq_one_letter_code
_entity_poly.pdbx_strand_id
1 'polypeptide(L)'
;MKKKGMLVGVALVLMAATLGICAQVFYNRYGFRPGSEPYGFRGMKWDTNIGIYKDLEPVEISGMSAFYKKKGDPLWIGKAQVEEIIYGAWDGRFYLVQVKTIGSTNYKNLKDYCFATYGEVDRLGTGEQQYYIWNGIITRMILEYNEISKTGEWKFFSKKLQNRRFMEQEE
;
A
#
# COMPACT_ATOMS: atom_id res chain seq x y z
N MET A 1 22.56 -43.35 -29.21
CA MET A 1 21.53 -42.27 -29.24
C MET A 1 20.87 -42.04 -27.87
N LYS A 2 21.59 -41.52 -26.85
CA LYS A 2 21.00 -41.18 -25.53
C LYS A 2 21.38 -39.80 -24.96
N LYS A 3 22.26 -39.04 -25.63
CA LYS A 3 22.81 -37.78 -25.08
C LYS A 3 21.98 -36.51 -25.37
N LYS A 4 21.07 -36.53 -26.36
CA LYS A 4 20.26 -35.35 -26.73
C LYS A 4 19.07 -35.09 -25.78
N GLY A 5 18.45 -36.13 -25.24
CA GLY A 5 17.32 -35.98 -24.30
C GLY A 5 17.73 -35.45 -22.92
N MET A 6 18.95 -35.75 -22.48
CA MET A 6 19.49 -35.31 -21.18
C MET A 6 19.80 -33.81 -21.16
N LEU A 7 20.29 -33.23 -22.27
CA LEU A 7 20.58 -31.79 -22.33
C LEU A 7 19.32 -30.92 -22.33
N VAL A 8 18.25 -31.36 -22.99
CA VAL A 8 16.98 -30.60 -23.05
C VAL A 8 16.27 -30.61 -21.69
N GLY A 9 16.30 -31.73 -20.97
CA GLY A 9 15.75 -31.82 -19.61
C GLY A 9 16.49 -30.93 -18.60
N VAL A 10 17.83 -30.86 -18.68
CA VAL A 10 18.66 -30.00 -17.81
C VAL A 10 18.43 -28.51 -18.09
N ALA A 11 18.28 -28.12 -19.37
CA ALA A 11 18.00 -26.73 -19.74
C ALA A 11 16.62 -26.23 -19.26
N LEU A 12 15.59 -27.08 -19.28
CA LEU A 12 14.25 -26.73 -18.79
C LEU A 12 14.20 -26.60 -17.26
N VAL A 13 14.91 -27.46 -16.52
CA VAL A 13 15.02 -27.36 -15.06
C VAL A 13 15.78 -26.11 -14.63
N LEU A 14 16.84 -25.73 -15.36
CA LEU A 14 17.60 -24.51 -15.09
C LEU A 14 16.78 -23.23 -15.38
N MET A 15 15.95 -23.21 -16.44
CA MET A 15 15.05 -22.07 -16.71
C MET A 15 13.93 -21.93 -15.67
N ALA A 16 13.39 -23.04 -15.16
CA ALA A 16 12.40 -23.00 -14.09
C ALA A 16 13.01 -22.49 -12.76
N ALA A 17 14.26 -22.88 -12.47
CA ALA A 17 14.98 -22.43 -11.27
C ALA A 17 15.33 -20.93 -11.33
N THR A 18 15.70 -20.39 -12.50
CA THR A 18 15.99 -18.95 -12.65
C THR A 18 14.72 -18.08 -12.58
N LEU A 19 13.60 -18.54 -13.14
CA LEU A 19 12.31 -17.87 -13.01
C LEU A 19 11.81 -17.84 -11.55
N GLY A 20 12.00 -18.94 -10.81
CA GLY A 20 11.71 -19.01 -9.38
C GLY A 20 12.55 -18.03 -8.56
N ILE A 21 13.85 -17.93 -8.84
CA ILE A 21 14.76 -16.99 -8.15
C ILE A 21 14.41 -15.53 -8.48
N CYS A 22 14.12 -15.20 -9.74
CA CYS A 22 13.70 -13.85 -10.09
C CYS A 22 12.40 -13.46 -9.37
N ALA A 23 11.38 -14.33 -9.36
CA ALA A 23 10.14 -14.08 -8.63
C ALA A 23 10.38 -13.87 -7.13
N GLN A 24 11.23 -14.69 -6.50
CA GLN A 24 11.62 -14.53 -5.09
C GLN A 24 12.35 -13.20 -4.82
N VAL A 25 13.27 -12.80 -5.71
CA VAL A 25 14.04 -11.56 -5.57
C VAL A 25 13.16 -10.33 -5.80
N PHE A 26 12.21 -10.38 -6.73
CA PHE A 26 11.21 -9.32 -6.90
C PHE A 26 10.28 -9.22 -5.68
N TYR A 27 9.84 -10.35 -5.12
CA TYR A 27 9.03 -10.38 -3.90
C TYR A 27 9.78 -9.78 -2.71
N ASN A 28 11.04 -10.19 -2.50
CA ASN A 28 11.88 -9.69 -1.41
C ASN A 28 12.25 -8.21 -1.55
N ARG A 29 12.23 -7.64 -2.77
CA ARG A 29 12.64 -6.25 -2.99
C ARG A 29 11.50 -5.24 -2.85
N TYR A 30 10.26 -5.64 -3.18
CA TYR A 30 9.15 -4.69 -3.32
C TYR A 30 8.01 -4.89 -2.32
N GLY A 31 8.06 -5.93 -1.48
CA GLY A 31 7.10 -6.20 -0.41
C GLY A 31 5.69 -6.60 -0.88
N PHE A 32 5.30 -6.24 -2.10
CA PHE A 32 4.03 -6.62 -2.71
C PHE A 32 4.11 -8.00 -3.37
N ARG A 33 3.02 -8.76 -3.24
CA ARG A 33 2.73 -9.89 -4.11
C ARG A 33 2.77 -9.44 -5.57
N PRO A 34 3.41 -10.19 -6.50
CA PRO A 34 3.47 -9.85 -7.90
C PRO A 34 2.10 -9.46 -8.46
N GLY A 35 2.03 -8.30 -9.10
CA GLY A 35 0.81 -7.76 -9.70
C GLY A 35 -0.21 -7.16 -8.71
N SER A 36 0.08 -7.13 -7.40
CA SER A 36 -0.84 -6.57 -6.40
C SER A 36 -0.56 -5.11 -6.02
N GLU A 37 0.57 -4.54 -6.46
CA GLU A 37 0.92 -3.16 -6.14
C GLU A 37 -0.17 -2.20 -6.66
N PRO A 38 -0.84 -1.44 -5.78
CA PRO A 38 -1.91 -0.58 -6.20
C PRO A 38 -1.36 0.69 -6.87
N TYR A 39 -2.02 1.17 -7.91
CA TYR A 39 -1.72 2.45 -8.57
C TYR A 39 -2.67 3.58 -8.15
N GLY A 40 -3.42 3.36 -7.07
CA GLY A 40 -4.49 4.22 -6.62
C GLY A 40 -5.33 3.58 -5.51
N PHE A 41 -6.47 4.18 -5.20
CA PHE A 41 -7.42 3.69 -4.22
C PHE A 41 -8.86 3.97 -4.69
N ARG A 42 -9.74 2.96 -4.63
CA ARG A 42 -11.17 3.07 -5.01
C ARG A 42 -11.43 3.80 -6.34
N GLY A 43 -10.64 3.46 -7.35
CA GLY A 43 -10.73 4.03 -8.70
C GLY A 43 -10.01 5.37 -8.88
N MET A 44 -9.57 6.03 -7.80
CA MET A 44 -8.75 7.22 -7.87
C MET A 44 -7.29 6.84 -8.11
N LYS A 45 -6.69 7.32 -9.21
CA LYS A 45 -5.29 7.02 -9.55
C LYS A 45 -4.33 8.03 -8.92
N TRP A 46 -3.17 7.57 -8.49
CA TRP A 46 -2.11 8.47 -8.00
C TRP A 46 -1.75 9.54 -9.02
N ASP A 47 -1.31 10.71 -8.52
CA ASP A 47 -0.86 11.85 -9.34
C ASP A 47 -1.95 12.44 -10.27
N THR A 48 -3.20 12.06 -10.03
CA THR A 48 -4.35 12.66 -10.70
C THR A 48 -4.71 13.98 -10.01
N ASN A 49 -5.12 14.98 -10.79
CA ASN A 49 -5.67 16.22 -10.24
C ASN A 49 -6.87 15.89 -9.35
N ILE A 50 -6.81 16.24 -8.06
CA ILE A 50 -7.83 15.87 -7.09
C ILE A 50 -9.17 16.59 -7.33
N GLY A 51 -9.15 17.77 -7.96
CA GLY A 51 -10.33 18.58 -8.25
C GLY A 51 -11.28 18.00 -9.31
N ILE A 52 -10.90 16.90 -9.96
CA ILE A 52 -11.80 16.16 -10.86
C ILE A 52 -12.86 15.37 -10.08
N TYR A 53 -12.57 15.01 -8.82
CA TYR A 53 -13.48 14.24 -7.97
C TYR A 53 -14.42 15.20 -7.24
N LYS A 54 -15.67 15.29 -7.71
CA LYS A 54 -16.66 16.26 -7.22
C LYS A 54 -17.33 15.86 -5.90
N ASP A 55 -17.11 14.63 -5.47
CA ASP A 55 -17.61 14.05 -4.24
C ASP A 55 -16.62 14.17 -3.07
N LEU A 56 -15.51 14.89 -3.24
CA LEU A 56 -14.56 15.18 -2.18
C LEU A 56 -14.93 16.49 -1.45
N GLU A 57 -15.02 16.40 -0.13
CA GLU A 57 -15.27 17.52 0.78
C GLU A 57 -13.99 17.83 1.55
N PRO A 58 -13.50 19.08 1.55
CA PRO A 58 -12.27 19.44 2.24
C PRO A 58 -12.44 19.34 3.76
N VAL A 59 -11.46 18.72 4.41
CA VAL A 59 -11.31 18.66 5.87
C VAL A 59 -10.32 19.72 6.34
N GLU A 60 -9.20 19.84 5.62
CA GLU A 60 -8.13 20.78 5.94
C GLU A 60 -7.40 21.17 4.66
N ILE A 61 -7.03 22.45 4.54
CA ILE A 61 -6.19 22.96 3.45
C ILE A 61 -5.14 23.87 4.08
N SER A 62 -3.87 23.56 3.84
CA SER A 62 -2.73 24.31 4.37
C SER A 62 -1.58 24.31 3.36
N GLY A 63 -1.32 25.47 2.75
CA GLY A 63 -0.33 25.62 1.70
C GLY A 63 -0.59 24.65 0.54
N MET A 64 0.40 23.82 0.22
CA MET A 64 0.30 22.79 -0.84
C MET A 64 -0.41 21.50 -0.38
N SER A 65 -0.67 21.33 0.92
CA SER A 65 -1.38 20.17 1.45
C SER A 65 -2.88 20.42 1.52
N ALA A 66 -3.66 19.43 1.10
CA ALA A 66 -5.10 19.42 1.30
C ALA A 66 -5.59 18.00 1.62
N PHE A 67 -6.52 17.90 2.57
CA PHE A 67 -7.10 16.64 3.03
C PHE A 67 -8.61 16.68 2.84
N TYR A 68 -9.17 15.56 2.41
CA TYR A 68 -10.57 15.45 2.03
C TYR A 68 -11.20 14.19 2.60
N LYS A 69 -12.52 14.25 2.82
CA LYS A 69 -13.38 13.08 2.94
C LYS A 69 -14.18 12.93 1.66
N LYS A 70 -14.54 11.69 1.31
CA LYS A 70 -15.39 11.42 0.17
C LYS A 70 -16.84 11.22 0.64
N LYS A 71 -17.77 11.95 0.03
CA LYS A 71 -19.20 11.87 0.36
C LYS A 71 -19.75 10.49 0.00
N GLY A 72 -20.43 9.86 0.96
CA GLY A 72 -21.02 8.52 0.77
C GLY A 72 -20.00 7.39 0.63
N ASP A 73 -18.75 7.63 1.04
CA ASP A 73 -17.69 6.63 0.90
C ASP A 73 -17.95 5.43 1.83
N PRO A 74 -17.95 4.18 1.32
CA PRO A 74 -18.20 3.02 2.17
C PRO A 74 -17.13 2.89 3.26
N LEU A 75 -17.52 2.92 4.53
CA LEU A 75 -16.59 2.77 5.65
C LEU A 75 -16.30 1.29 5.97
N TRP A 76 -15.94 0.54 4.92
CA TRP A 76 -15.62 -0.87 4.98
C TRP A 76 -14.44 -1.21 4.06
N ILE A 77 -13.51 -2.04 4.53
CA ILE A 77 -12.42 -2.61 3.73
C ILE A 77 -12.40 -4.12 4.00
N GLY A 78 -12.85 -4.92 3.02
CA GLY A 78 -13.08 -6.34 3.25
C GLY A 78 -14.08 -6.55 4.39
N LYS A 79 -13.62 -7.17 5.48
CA LYS A 79 -14.41 -7.39 6.71
C LYS A 79 -14.16 -6.35 7.80
N ALA A 80 -13.27 -5.39 7.57
CA ALA A 80 -12.97 -4.35 8.55
C ALA A 80 -13.98 -3.21 8.42
N GLN A 81 -14.64 -2.88 9.51
CA GLN A 81 -15.29 -1.57 9.63
C GLN A 81 -14.21 -0.54 9.90
N VAL A 82 -14.21 0.55 9.14
CA VAL A 82 -13.27 1.65 9.33
C VAL A 82 -14.01 2.85 9.88
N GLU A 83 -13.33 3.66 10.68
CA GLU A 83 -13.90 4.87 11.26
C GLU A 83 -13.85 6.02 10.25
N GLU A 84 -12.75 6.09 9.51
CA GLU A 84 -12.45 7.23 8.67
C GLU A 84 -11.56 6.83 7.49
N ILE A 85 -11.79 7.50 6.36
CA ILE A 85 -10.92 7.47 5.19
C ILE A 85 -10.64 8.93 4.79
N ILE A 86 -9.37 9.32 4.87
CA ILE A 86 -8.88 10.63 4.43
C ILE A 86 -8.10 10.47 3.13
N TYR A 87 -8.40 11.35 2.19
CA TYR A 87 -7.71 11.47 0.91
C TYR A 87 -6.84 12.71 0.94
N GLY A 88 -5.53 12.56 0.75
CA GLY A 88 -4.57 13.66 0.74
C GLY A 88 -4.14 14.05 -0.67
N ALA A 89 -4.04 15.36 -0.91
CA ALA A 89 -3.40 15.96 -2.05
C ALA A 89 -2.17 16.78 -1.64
N TRP A 90 -1.17 16.76 -2.51
CA TRP A 90 -0.03 17.65 -2.47
C TRP A 90 0.03 18.37 -3.81
N ASP A 91 0.05 19.70 -3.80
CA ASP A 91 0.02 20.53 -5.01
C ASP A 91 -1.16 20.18 -5.95
N GLY A 92 -2.33 19.97 -5.35
CA GLY A 92 -3.54 19.56 -6.09
C GLY A 92 -3.50 18.14 -6.68
N ARG A 93 -2.45 17.35 -6.41
CA ARG A 93 -2.30 15.97 -6.91
C ARG A 93 -2.59 14.95 -5.80
N PHE A 94 -3.49 14.01 -6.08
CA PHE A 94 -3.83 12.93 -5.15
C PHE A 94 -2.62 12.03 -4.90
N TYR A 95 -2.23 11.89 -3.62
CA TYR A 95 -1.02 11.15 -3.27
C TYR A 95 -1.14 10.29 -2.01
N LEU A 96 -2.09 10.57 -1.12
CA LEU A 96 -2.22 9.89 0.17
C LEU A 96 -3.63 9.33 0.35
N VAL A 97 -3.72 8.14 0.93
CA VAL A 97 -4.94 7.67 1.60
C VAL A 97 -4.56 7.27 3.01
N GLN A 98 -5.35 7.70 3.99
CA GLN A 98 -5.26 7.25 5.37
C GLN A 98 -6.58 6.64 5.79
N VAL A 99 -6.54 5.38 6.20
CA VAL A 99 -7.68 4.64 6.73
C VAL A 99 -7.46 4.43 8.22
N LYS A 100 -8.48 4.69 9.02
CA LYS A 100 -8.43 4.51 10.48
C LYS A 100 -9.43 3.45 10.92
N THR A 101 -9.03 2.56 11.83
CA THR A 101 -9.92 1.59 12.49
C THR A 101 -9.91 1.79 14.00
N ILE A 102 -11.05 1.53 14.64
CA ILE A 102 -11.17 1.45 16.10
C ILE A 102 -11.26 -0.01 16.54
N GLY A 103 -10.49 -0.36 17.56
CA GLY A 103 -10.47 -1.68 18.18
C GLY A 103 -9.59 -2.70 17.45
N SER A 104 -9.10 -3.67 18.21
CA SER A 104 -8.22 -4.73 17.71
C SER A 104 -8.89 -5.64 16.68
N THR A 105 -10.20 -5.85 16.77
CA THR A 105 -10.94 -6.72 15.84
C THR A 105 -10.99 -6.13 14.43
N ASN A 106 -11.32 -4.84 14.30
CA ASN A 106 -11.33 -4.17 13.00
C ASN A 106 -9.92 -4.05 12.42
N TYR A 107 -8.92 -3.73 13.26
CA TYR A 107 -7.53 -3.74 12.83
C TYR A 107 -7.09 -5.13 12.33
N LYS A 108 -7.43 -6.21 13.04
CA LYS A 108 -7.12 -7.57 12.61
C LYS A 108 -7.76 -7.87 11.25
N ASN A 109 -9.04 -7.54 11.08
CA ASN A 109 -9.73 -7.73 9.79
C ASN A 109 -9.07 -6.91 8.67
N LEU A 110 -8.60 -5.70 8.96
CA LEU A 110 -7.91 -4.85 7.99
C LEU A 110 -6.55 -5.43 7.62
N LYS A 111 -5.78 -5.91 8.61
CA LYS A 111 -4.51 -6.62 8.39
C LYS A 111 -4.69 -7.86 7.54
N ASP A 112 -5.67 -8.70 7.88
CA ASP A 112 -5.98 -9.92 7.13
C ASP A 112 -6.35 -9.58 5.68
N TYR A 113 -7.13 -8.51 5.45
CA TYR A 113 -7.43 -8.00 4.11
C TYR A 113 -6.14 -7.56 3.39
N CYS A 114 -5.26 -6.80 4.04
CA CYS A 114 -4.01 -6.35 3.45
C CYS A 114 -3.13 -7.52 3.03
N PHE A 115 -2.97 -8.52 3.90
CA PHE A 115 -2.13 -9.69 3.64
C PHE A 115 -2.70 -10.54 2.49
N ALA A 116 -4.02 -10.76 2.48
CA ALA A 116 -4.69 -11.49 1.40
C ALA A 116 -4.60 -10.76 0.05
N THR A 117 -4.63 -9.42 0.06
CA THR A 117 -4.66 -8.59 -1.15
C THR A 117 -3.26 -8.30 -1.71
N TYR A 118 -2.33 -7.95 -0.84
CA TYR A 118 -1.03 -7.40 -1.20
C TYR A 118 0.14 -8.33 -0.87
N GLY A 119 -0.12 -9.48 -0.25
CA GLY A 119 0.90 -10.41 0.22
C GLY A 119 1.36 -10.09 1.65
N GLU A 120 1.90 -11.11 2.31
CA GLU A 120 2.47 -10.99 3.64
C GLU A 120 3.84 -10.28 3.58
N VAL A 121 4.13 -9.50 4.63
CA VAL A 121 5.42 -8.84 4.85
C VAL A 121 5.81 -9.01 6.32
N ASP A 122 7.11 -8.88 6.59
CA ASP A 122 7.63 -9.00 7.94
C ASP A 122 7.04 -7.92 8.87
N ARG A 123 6.78 -8.34 10.11
CA ARG A 123 6.43 -7.41 11.17
C ARG A 123 7.67 -6.63 11.58
N LEU A 124 7.54 -5.30 11.59
CA LEU A 124 8.55 -4.38 12.10
C LEU A 124 8.10 -3.77 13.43
N GLY A 125 9.07 -3.18 14.15
CA GLY A 125 8.85 -2.64 15.49
C GLY A 125 8.91 -3.71 16.59
N THR A 126 8.91 -3.24 17.85
CA THR A 126 8.93 -4.08 19.05
C THR A 126 7.87 -3.58 20.04
N GLY A 127 7.41 -4.46 20.94
CA GLY A 127 6.44 -4.10 21.98
C GLY A 127 5.07 -3.68 21.42
N GLU A 128 4.61 -2.50 21.84
CA GLU A 128 3.25 -1.98 21.64
C GLU A 128 3.02 -1.28 20.29
N GLN A 129 4.09 -1.00 19.53
CA GLN A 129 4.02 -0.37 18.22
C GLN A 129 4.48 -1.34 17.15
N GLN A 130 3.50 -1.86 16.40
CA GLN A 130 3.73 -2.86 15.35
C GLN A 130 3.35 -2.24 14.02
N TYR A 131 4.25 -2.33 13.04
CA TYR A 131 3.98 -1.86 11.69
C TYR A 131 4.45 -2.83 10.61
N TYR A 132 3.75 -2.79 9.49
CA TYR A 132 4.01 -3.60 8.29
C TYR A 132 4.17 -2.65 7.12
N ILE A 133 5.20 -2.87 6.30
CA ILE A 133 5.53 -1.98 5.19
C ILE A 133 5.57 -2.77 3.89
N TRP A 134 4.76 -2.34 2.93
CA TRP A 134 4.94 -2.70 1.52
C TRP A 134 5.61 -1.53 0.82
N ASN A 135 6.75 -1.78 0.18
CA ASN A 135 7.55 -0.73 -0.45
C ASN A 135 7.75 -1.05 -1.93
N GLY A 136 6.72 -0.75 -2.73
CA GLY A 136 6.70 -1.06 -4.15
C GLY A 136 7.47 -0.07 -5.00
N ILE A 137 7.26 -0.11 -6.32
CA ILE A 137 7.87 0.82 -7.27
C ILE A 137 7.14 2.16 -7.27
N ILE A 138 5.80 2.12 -7.30
CA ILE A 138 4.91 3.29 -7.41
C ILE A 138 4.24 3.66 -6.08
N THR A 139 4.05 2.69 -5.19
CA THR A 139 3.28 2.85 -3.96
C THR A 139 4.05 2.39 -2.74
N ARG A 140 3.90 3.14 -1.65
CA ARG A 140 4.30 2.72 -0.31
C ARG A 140 3.05 2.55 0.54
N MET A 141 2.97 1.45 1.27
CA MET A 141 1.91 1.23 2.26
C MET A 141 2.50 0.98 3.63
N ILE A 142 1.86 1.53 4.65
CA ILE A 142 2.20 1.33 6.06
C ILE A 142 0.92 0.96 6.78
N LEU A 143 0.91 -0.19 7.42
CA LEU A 143 -0.17 -0.62 8.30
C LEU A 143 0.39 -0.66 9.72
N GLU A 144 -0.23 0.04 10.65
CA GLU A 144 0.22 0.14 12.04
C GLU A 144 -0.93 0.00 13.03
N TYR A 145 -0.61 -0.42 14.24
CA TYR A 145 -1.55 -0.47 15.35
C TYR A 145 -0.93 0.11 16.61
N ASN A 146 -1.73 0.92 17.31
CA ASN A 146 -1.38 1.47 18.59
C ASN A 146 -2.18 0.72 19.68
N GLU A 147 -1.47 0.00 20.54
CA GLU A 147 -2.08 -0.78 21.62
C GLU A 147 -2.69 0.08 22.73
N ILE A 148 -2.21 1.30 22.94
CA ILE A 148 -2.71 2.19 24.01
C ILE A 148 -4.06 2.78 23.61
N SER A 149 -4.14 3.39 22.42
CA SER A 149 -5.39 3.99 21.91
C SER A 149 -6.34 2.96 21.30
N LYS A 150 -5.89 1.72 21.09
CA LYS A 150 -6.62 0.66 20.36
C LYS A 150 -7.06 1.12 18.97
N THR A 151 -6.19 1.86 18.28
CA THR A 151 -6.46 2.36 16.92
C THR A 151 -5.49 1.76 15.92
N GLY A 152 -6.02 1.36 14.78
CA GLY A 152 -5.23 0.95 13.62
C GLY A 152 -5.21 2.05 12.57
N GLU A 153 -4.07 2.22 11.91
CA GLU A 153 -3.93 3.11 10.77
C GLU A 153 -3.34 2.37 9.58
N TRP A 154 -3.88 2.65 8.41
CA TRP A 154 -3.38 2.15 7.15
C TRP A 154 -3.22 3.28 6.16
N LYS A 155 -1.97 3.57 5.83
CA LYS A 155 -1.57 4.68 4.98
C LYS A 155 -1.04 4.17 3.66
N PHE A 156 -1.46 4.78 2.55
CA PHE A 156 -0.95 4.57 1.21
C PHE A 156 -0.38 5.85 0.67
N PHE A 157 0.72 5.75 -0.07
CA PHE A 157 1.37 6.90 -0.67
C PHE A 157 1.76 6.62 -2.11
N SER A 158 1.53 7.59 -2.99
CA SER A 158 2.31 7.73 -4.23
C SER A 158 3.77 7.99 -3.84
N LYS A 159 4.68 7.05 -4.16
CA LYS A 159 6.11 7.21 -3.82
C LYS A 159 6.73 8.44 -4.48
N LYS A 160 6.36 8.71 -5.74
CA LYS A 160 6.83 9.87 -6.50
C LYS A 160 6.52 11.17 -5.77
N LEU A 161 5.26 11.38 -5.39
CA LEU A 161 4.82 12.63 -4.75
C LEU A 161 5.23 12.71 -3.29
N GLN A 162 5.26 11.59 -2.57
CA GLN A 162 5.79 11.55 -1.21
C GLN A 162 7.27 11.97 -1.18
N ASN A 163 8.10 11.44 -2.07
CA ASN A 163 9.51 11.81 -2.15
C ASN A 163 9.68 13.29 -2.52
N ARG A 164 8.91 13.79 -3.51
CA ARG A 164 8.93 15.20 -3.88
C ARG A 164 8.61 16.10 -2.68
N ARG A 165 7.51 15.80 -1.97
CA ARG A 165 7.10 16.56 -0.78
C ARG A 165 8.21 16.59 0.28
N PHE A 166 8.91 15.48 0.51
CA PHE A 166 10.01 15.47 1.48
C PHE A 166 11.15 16.38 1.06
N MET A 167 11.54 16.38 -0.22
CA MET A 167 12.59 17.28 -0.72
C MET A 167 12.19 18.77 -0.62
N GLU A 168 10.95 19.10 -0.98
CA GLU A 168 10.43 20.48 -0.93
C GLU A 168 10.25 21.03 0.50
N GLN A 169 10.29 20.18 1.52
CA GLN A 169 10.19 20.59 2.93
C GLN A 169 11.56 20.76 3.61
N GLU A 170 12.63 20.30 2.96
CA GLU A 170 14.01 20.44 3.45
C GLU A 170 14.72 21.70 2.89
N GLU A 171 14.07 22.42 1.96
CA GLU A 171 14.51 23.69 1.38
C GLU A 171 13.90 24.92 2.09
#